data_AF-A0A090WZX3-F1
#
_entry.id   AF-A0A090WZX3-F1
#
_cell.length_a   1.000
_cell.length_b   1.000
_cell.length_c   1.000
_cell.angle_alpha   90.00
_cell.angle_beta   90.00
_cell.angle_gamma   90.00
#
_symmetry.space_group_name_H-M   'P 1'
#
loop_
_entity.id
_entity.type
_entity.pdbx_description
1 polymer ?
#
loop_
_entity_poly.entity_id
_entity_poly.type
_entity_poly.pdbx_seq_one_letter_code
_entity_poly.pdbx_strand_id
1 'polypeptide(L)'
;MKKIFIFLLPVLFLASCKTNPAKNYILLSGTILNAASKDFRLSGKGTSIIIKLAEDGTFSDTITTGTGKYIFFDPRSRADLFLTNGGEYNLTADNGNFKNTVKLTGTDSEASTYLMTKINNIMKLRGGIMLNLIS
;
A
#
# COMPACT_ATOMS: atom_id res chain seq x y z
N MET A 1 -49.97 17.94 32.98
CA MET A 1 -48.56 18.23 32.59
C MET A 1 -47.83 16.92 32.36
N LYS A 2 -47.63 16.45 31.10
CA LYS A 2 -46.63 15.41 30.70
C LYS A 2 -46.71 14.99 29.21
N LYS A 3 -46.69 15.89 28.21
CA LYS A 3 -46.75 15.45 26.79
C LYS A 3 -45.87 16.22 25.79
N ILE A 4 -44.90 17.01 26.24
CA ILE A 4 -44.11 17.88 25.34
C ILE A 4 -42.66 17.43 25.10
N PHE A 5 -42.17 16.41 25.81
CA PHE A 5 -40.74 16.04 25.75
C PHE A 5 -40.35 15.02 24.66
N ILE A 6 -41.26 14.58 23.78
CA ILE A 6 -40.96 13.49 22.81
C ILE A 6 -40.44 13.99 21.44
N PHE A 7 -40.49 15.30 21.16
CA PHE A 7 -40.21 15.79 19.80
C PHE A 7 -38.77 16.28 19.52
N LEU A 8 -37.85 16.22 20.49
CA LEU A 8 -36.52 16.83 20.34
C LEU A 8 -35.39 15.87 19.91
N LEU A 9 -35.68 14.59 19.66
CA LEU A 9 -34.65 13.58 19.38
C LEU A 9 -34.29 13.30 17.90
N PRO A 10 -35.11 13.60 16.87
CA PRO A 10 -34.76 13.18 15.49
C PRO A 10 -33.82 14.16 14.74
N VAL A 11 -33.55 15.36 15.24
CA VAL A 11 -32.78 16.39 14.49
C VAL A 11 -31.25 16.16 14.56
N LEU A 12 -30.75 15.41 15.55
CA LEU A 12 -29.32 15.17 15.73
C LEU A 12 -28.72 14.13 14.77
N PHE A 13 -29.54 13.36 14.05
CA PHE A 13 -29.05 12.33 13.12
C PHE A 13 -28.58 12.87 11.77
N LEU A 14 -28.98 14.08 11.37
CA LEU A 14 -28.64 14.65 10.06
C LEU A 14 -27.24 15.31 10.03
N ALA A 15 -26.66 15.63 11.18
CA ALA A 15 -25.36 16.32 11.28
C ALA A 15 -24.14 15.38 11.29
N SER A 16 -24.34 14.05 11.38
CA SER A 16 -23.23 13.10 11.49
C SER A 16 -22.68 12.64 10.14
N CYS A 17 -23.30 13.00 9.02
CA CYS A 17 -22.81 12.64 7.69
C CYS A 17 -21.85 13.73 7.18
N LYS A 18 -20.61 13.73 7.69
CA LYS A 18 -19.51 14.39 6.99
C LYS A 18 -19.20 13.56 5.75
N THR A 19 -19.87 13.86 4.64
CA THR A 19 -19.49 13.37 3.32
C THR A 19 -18.21 14.09 2.91
N ASN A 20 -17.07 13.65 3.47
CA ASN A 20 -15.79 13.97 2.87
C ASN A 20 -15.85 13.41 1.44
N PRO A 21 -15.67 14.24 0.39
CA PRO A 21 -15.72 13.75 -0.97
C PRO A 21 -14.73 12.60 -1.09
N ALA A 22 -15.20 11.46 -1.61
CA ALA A 22 -14.37 10.29 -1.79
C ALA A 22 -13.14 10.71 -2.62
N LYS A 23 -11.95 10.62 -2.02
CA LYS A 23 -10.71 10.95 -2.69
C LYS A 23 -10.60 10.10 -3.95
N ASN A 24 -10.36 10.72 -5.10
CA ASN A 24 -10.24 10.04 -6.39
C ASN A 24 -8.78 9.73 -6.75
N TYR A 25 -7.92 9.68 -5.75
CA TYR A 25 -6.50 9.36 -5.86
C TYR A 25 -6.07 8.49 -4.68
N ILE A 26 -4.94 7.81 -4.82
CA ILE A 26 -4.31 7.02 -3.78
C ILE A 26 -3.12 7.82 -3.24
N LEU A 27 -2.98 7.91 -1.92
CA LEU A 27 -1.75 8.42 -1.30
C LEU A 27 -0.86 7.23 -0.95
N LEU A 28 0.34 7.20 -1.52
CA LEU A 28 1.36 6.22 -1.18
C LEU A 28 2.56 6.94 -0.59
N SER A 29 2.86 6.64 0.65
CA SER A 29 4.03 7.14 1.37
C SER A 29 4.85 5.97 1.89
N GLY A 30 6.05 6.24 2.38
CA GLY A 30 6.86 5.18 2.97
C GLY A 30 8.29 5.56 3.27
N THR A 31 9.03 4.55 3.73
CA THR A 31 10.45 4.65 4.02
C THR A 31 11.15 3.37 3.58
N ILE A 32 12.17 3.50 2.73
CA ILE A 32 13.05 2.40 2.34
C ILE A 32 14.43 2.65 2.95
N LEU A 33 14.75 1.92 4.02
CA LEU A 33 16.06 2.01 4.67
C LEU A 33 17.13 1.33 3.82
N ASN A 34 18.38 1.80 3.95
CA ASN A 34 19.56 1.22 3.29
C ASN A 34 19.41 1.08 1.76
N ALA A 35 18.65 1.99 1.14
CA ALA A 35 18.37 1.92 -0.29
C ALA A 35 19.62 2.20 -1.12
N ALA A 36 20.01 1.25 -1.97
CA ALA A 36 21.15 1.46 -2.88
C ALA A 36 20.78 2.25 -4.15
N SER A 37 19.49 2.31 -4.48
CA SER A 37 18.93 3.17 -5.52
C SER A 37 18.00 4.18 -4.87
N LYS A 38 18.04 5.43 -5.33
CA LYS A 38 17.05 6.46 -4.98
C LYS A 38 15.81 6.41 -5.87
N ASP A 39 15.89 5.69 -6.99
CA ASP A 39 14.79 5.58 -7.95
C ASP A 39 14.15 4.20 -7.83
N PHE A 40 12.90 4.19 -7.36
CA PHE A 40 11.99 3.06 -7.46
C PHE A 40 10.96 3.33 -8.55
N ARG A 41 10.33 2.27 -9.05
CA ARG A 41 9.20 2.37 -9.97
C ARG A 41 7.95 1.81 -9.33
N LEU A 42 6.82 2.46 -9.60
CA LEU A 42 5.50 1.94 -9.33
C LEU A 42 4.78 1.71 -10.65
N SER A 43 4.59 0.43 -11.01
CA SER A 43 3.93 0.03 -12.25
C SER A 43 2.57 -0.59 -11.96
N GLY A 44 1.53 -0.13 -12.65
CA GLY A 44 0.18 -0.66 -12.53
C GLY A 44 -0.77 0.08 -13.47
N LYS A 45 -1.89 -0.57 -13.84
CA LYS A 45 -2.96 0.06 -14.63
C LYS A 45 -2.47 0.72 -15.95
N GLY A 46 -1.48 0.11 -16.60
CA GLY A 46 -0.92 0.62 -17.87
C GLY A 46 0.03 1.81 -17.74
N THR A 47 0.38 2.21 -16.51
CA THR A 47 1.32 3.29 -16.22
C THR A 47 2.51 2.77 -15.40
N SER A 48 3.66 3.44 -15.56
CA SER A 48 4.82 3.26 -14.69
C SER A 48 5.35 4.65 -14.32
N ILE A 49 5.36 4.96 -13.03
CA ILE A 49 5.92 6.21 -12.49
C ILE A 49 7.20 5.93 -11.71
N ILE A 50 8.07 6.94 -11.64
CA ILE A 50 9.27 6.89 -10.81
C ILE A 50 8.91 7.46 -9.43
N ILE A 51 9.13 6.66 -8.39
CA ILE A 51 9.07 7.10 -6.98
C ILE A 51 10.49 7.41 -6.55
N LYS A 52 10.77 8.71 -6.32
CA LYS A 52 12.08 9.17 -5.86
C LYS A 52 12.13 9.18 -4.34
N LEU A 53 13.14 8.52 -3.79
CA LEU A 53 13.44 8.57 -2.36
C LEU A 53 14.21 9.85 -2.02
N ALA A 54 13.87 10.45 -0.88
CA ALA A 54 14.68 11.47 -0.23
C ALA A 54 15.98 10.87 0.33
N GLU A 55 16.87 11.71 0.84
CA GLU A 55 18.17 11.26 1.39
C GLU A 55 18.04 10.33 2.61
N ASP A 56 16.98 10.51 3.39
CA ASP A 56 16.62 9.67 4.54
C ASP A 56 15.84 8.40 4.15
N GLY A 57 15.65 8.17 2.85
CA GLY A 57 14.91 7.02 2.32
C GLY A 57 13.39 7.18 2.35
N THR A 58 12.85 8.33 2.77
CA THR A 58 11.41 8.59 2.75
C THR A 58 10.90 8.91 1.35
N PHE A 59 9.62 8.69 1.12
CA PHE A 59 8.93 9.11 -0.10
C PHE A 59 7.44 9.35 0.12
N SER A 60 6.84 10.14 -0.76
CA SER A 60 5.39 10.35 -0.82
C SER A 60 4.99 10.70 -2.25
N ASP A 61 3.92 10.07 -2.74
CA ASP A 61 3.39 10.28 -4.08
C ASP A 61 1.85 10.10 -4.11
N THR A 62 1.23 10.65 -5.16
CA THR A 62 -0.21 10.61 -5.41
C THR A 62 -0.50 9.87 -6.71
N ILE A 63 -1.26 8.77 -6.64
CA ILE A 63 -1.53 7.90 -7.78
C ILE A 63 -2.98 8.09 -8.23
N THR A 64 -3.18 8.48 -9.48
CA THR A 64 -4.51 8.80 -10.04
C THR A 64 -5.06 7.72 -10.98
N THR A 65 -4.31 6.64 -11.20
CA THR A 65 -4.70 5.52 -12.08
C THR A 65 -5.77 4.60 -11.47
N GLY A 66 -6.17 4.83 -10.22
CA GLY A 66 -7.31 4.21 -9.54
C GLY A 66 -7.04 2.83 -8.95
N THR A 67 -8.10 2.16 -8.49
CA THR A 67 -8.01 0.86 -7.81
C THR A 67 -7.38 -0.22 -8.70
N GLY A 68 -6.45 -0.99 -8.13
CA GLY A 68 -5.92 -2.19 -8.77
C GLY A 68 -4.60 -2.69 -8.20
N LYS A 69 -4.00 -3.61 -8.96
CA LYS A 69 -2.67 -4.16 -8.66
C LYS A 69 -1.57 -3.23 -9.15
N TYR A 70 -0.60 -2.98 -8.28
CA TYR A 70 0.62 -2.25 -8.56
C TYR A 70 1.83 -3.09 -8.17
N ILE A 71 2.98 -2.80 -8.77
CA ILE A 71 4.27 -3.41 -8.45
C ILE A 71 5.21 -2.26 -8.14
N PHE A 72 5.68 -2.19 -6.89
CA PHE A 72 6.72 -1.27 -6.46
C PHE A 72 8.06 -1.99 -6.51
N PHE A 73 9.03 -1.48 -7.27
CA PHE A 73 10.28 -2.20 -7.49
C PHE A 73 11.48 -1.31 -7.83
N ASP A 74 12.67 -1.83 -7.52
CA ASP A 74 13.94 -1.49 -8.14
C ASP A 74 14.52 -2.78 -8.79
N PRO A 75 15.74 -2.79 -9.34
CA PRO A 75 16.33 -4.02 -9.90
C PRO A 75 16.47 -5.22 -8.93
N ARG A 76 16.48 -5.00 -7.61
CA ARG A 76 16.74 -6.03 -6.58
C ARG A 76 15.56 -6.28 -5.64
N SER A 77 14.62 -5.34 -5.57
CA SER A 77 13.53 -5.29 -4.60
C SER A 77 12.20 -5.17 -5.31
N ARG A 78 11.20 -5.90 -4.83
CA ARG A 78 9.88 -5.98 -5.45
C ARG A 78 8.80 -6.20 -4.40
N ALA A 79 7.75 -5.40 -4.47
CA ALA A 79 6.52 -5.55 -3.69
C ALA A 79 5.31 -5.50 -4.62
N ASP A 80 4.47 -6.54 -4.59
CA ASP A 80 3.20 -6.55 -5.30
C ASP A 80 2.10 -6.06 -4.36
N LEU A 81 1.47 -4.95 -4.72
CA LEU A 81 0.50 -4.23 -3.89
C LEU A 81 -0.87 -4.25 -4.57
N PHE A 82 -1.93 -4.27 -3.76
CA PHE A 82 -3.29 -3.96 -4.19
C PHE A 82 -3.71 -2.68 -3.46
N LEU A 83 -3.97 -1.63 -4.24
CA LEU A 83 -4.28 -0.29 -3.74
C LEU A 83 -5.69 0.09 -4.20
N THR A 84 -6.48 0.68 -3.29
CA THR A 84 -7.85 1.14 -3.55
C THR A 84 -7.91 2.65 -3.66
N ASN A 85 -8.71 3.15 -4.61
CA ASN A 85 -8.88 4.59 -4.82
C ASN A 85 -9.41 5.26 -3.55
N GLY A 86 -8.83 6.40 -3.21
CA GLY A 86 -9.09 7.11 -1.95
C GLY A 86 -8.39 6.52 -0.73
N GLY A 87 -7.64 5.43 -0.90
CA GLY A 87 -6.83 4.82 0.15
C GLY A 87 -5.56 5.61 0.45
N GLU A 88 -5.13 5.49 1.71
CA GLU A 88 -3.86 6.03 2.19
C GLU A 88 -3.00 4.87 2.69
N TYR A 89 -1.75 4.84 2.21
CA TYR A 89 -0.85 3.73 2.40
C TYR A 89 0.52 4.18 2.87
N ASN A 90 1.12 3.35 3.71
CA ASN A 90 2.50 3.48 4.15
C ASN A 90 3.27 2.18 3.86
N LEU A 91 4.31 2.27 3.03
CA LEU A 91 5.17 1.14 2.63
C LEU A 91 6.55 1.28 3.28
N THR A 92 6.91 0.32 4.13
CA THR A 92 8.21 0.29 4.81
C THR A 92 8.99 -0.93 4.40
N ALA A 93 10.31 -0.79 4.23
CA ALA A 93 11.23 -1.91 4.06
C ALA A 93 12.66 -1.52 4.43
N ASP A 94 13.49 -2.51 4.70
CA ASP A 94 14.95 -2.39 4.65
C ASP A 94 15.43 -3.03 3.34
N ASN A 95 16.10 -2.27 2.47
CA ASN A 95 16.53 -2.79 1.16
C ASN A 95 17.57 -3.92 1.30
N GLY A 96 18.31 -3.99 2.41
CA GLY A 96 19.22 -5.09 2.72
C GLY A 96 18.52 -6.43 2.96
N ASN A 97 17.24 -6.41 3.36
CA ASN A 97 16.43 -7.61 3.59
C ASN A 97 14.98 -7.43 3.10
N PHE A 98 14.83 -6.82 1.92
CA PHE A 98 13.56 -6.27 1.46
C PHE A 98 12.40 -7.27 1.54
N LYS A 99 12.61 -8.50 1.04
CA LYS A 99 11.58 -9.55 0.97
C LYS A 99 10.98 -9.93 2.34
N ASN A 100 11.75 -9.83 3.41
CA ASN A 100 11.31 -10.21 4.76
C ASN A 100 10.82 -9.00 5.57
N THR A 101 11.23 -7.79 5.19
CA THR A 101 10.89 -6.56 5.93
C THR A 101 9.79 -5.72 5.28
N VAL A 102 9.49 -5.97 4.00
CA VAL A 102 8.51 -5.17 3.27
C VAL A 102 7.12 -5.34 3.88
N LYS A 103 6.51 -4.21 4.23
CA LYS A 103 5.20 -4.14 4.87
C LYS A 103 4.43 -2.96 4.34
N LEU A 104 3.18 -3.19 3.95
CA LEU A 104 2.22 -2.14 3.62
C LEU A 104 1.23 -2.03 4.78
N THR A 105 1.02 -0.83 5.29
CA THR A 105 -0.06 -0.50 6.23
C THR A 105 -0.98 0.56 5.61
N GLY A 106 -2.15 0.76 6.21
CA GLY A 106 -3.17 1.68 5.70
C GLY A 106 -4.43 0.97 5.24
N THR A 107 -5.19 1.61 4.36
CA THR A 107 -6.54 1.20 3.91
C THR A 107 -6.56 -0.20 3.31
N ASP A 108 -7.27 -1.15 3.94
CA ASP A 108 -7.46 -2.53 3.43
C ASP A 108 -6.17 -3.24 2.99
N SER A 109 -5.09 -3.05 3.74
CA SER A 109 -3.74 -3.56 3.43
C SER A 109 -3.59 -5.09 3.44
N GLU A 110 -4.63 -5.84 3.85
CA GLU A 110 -4.64 -7.31 3.91
C GLU A 110 -4.42 -7.95 2.54
N ALA A 111 -5.04 -7.39 1.49
CA ALA A 111 -4.88 -7.90 0.12
C ALA A 111 -3.41 -7.82 -0.34
N SER A 112 -2.74 -6.69 -0.05
CA SER A 112 -1.31 -6.53 -0.32
C SER A 112 -0.46 -7.49 0.52
N THR A 113 -0.79 -7.66 1.79
CA THR A 113 -0.09 -8.60 2.68
C THR A 113 -0.17 -10.04 2.15
N TYR A 114 -1.34 -10.47 1.70
CA TYR A 114 -1.54 -11.76 1.06
C TYR A 114 -0.70 -11.89 -0.22
N LEU A 115 -0.72 -10.89 -1.11
CA LEU A 115 0.05 -10.91 -2.36
C LEU A 115 1.55 -11.05 -2.10
N MET A 116 2.11 -10.26 -1.19
CA MET A 116 3.53 -10.29 -0.82
C MET A 116 3.92 -11.65 -0.21
N THR A 117 3.09 -12.17 0.71
CA THR A 117 3.32 -13.48 1.36
C THR A 117 3.30 -14.63 0.34
N LYS A 118 2.29 -14.63 -0.54
CA LYS A 118 2.15 -15.64 -1.60
C LYS A 118 3.38 -15.66 -2.50
N ILE A 119 3.84 -14.50 -2.96
CA ILE A 119 5.00 -14.38 -3.84
C ILE A 119 6.28 -14.82 -3.12
N ASN A 120 6.46 -14.44 -1.84
CA ASN A 120 7.60 -14.88 -1.04
C ASN A 120 7.64 -16.42 -0.93
N ASN A 121 6.51 -17.06 -0.64
CA ASN A 121 6.42 -18.51 -0.54
C ASN A 121 6.72 -19.21 -1.87
N ILE A 122 6.21 -18.70 -2.99
CA ILE A 122 6.53 -19.23 -4.33
C ILE A 122 8.04 -19.13 -4.61
N MET A 123 8.67 -18.02 -4.24
CA MET A 123 10.13 -17.86 -4.42
C MET A 123 10.92 -18.83 -3.56
N LYS A 124 10.53 -19.05 -2.30
CA LYS A 124 11.17 -20.03 -1.40
C LYS A 124 11.11 -21.44 -1.98
N LEU A 125 9.96 -21.84 -2.50
CA LEU A 125 9.78 -23.14 -3.15
C LEU A 125 10.67 -23.29 -4.39
N ARG A 126 10.72 -22.28 -5.27
CA ARG A 126 11.58 -22.30 -6.46
C ARG A 126 13.07 -22.36 -6.12
N GLY A 127 13.50 -21.62 -5.10
CA GLY A 127 14.89 -21.65 -4.62
C GLY A 127 15.27 -23.02 -4.06
N GLY A 128 14.39 -23.63 -3.27
CA GLY A 128 14.59 -24.99 -2.75
C GLY A 128 14.66 -26.04 -3.85
N ILE A 129 13.82 -25.93 -4.89
CA ILE A 129 13.85 -26.84 -6.04
C ILE A 129 15.17 -26.72 -6.81
N MET A 130 15.69 -25.51 -7.03
CA MET A 130 16.96 -25.33 -7.73
C MET A 130 18.16 -25.90 -6.95
N LEU A 131 18.18 -25.77 -5.62
CA LEU A 131 19.25 -26.35 -4.78
C LEU A 131 19.27 -27.88 -4.86
N ASN A 132 18.09 -28.52 -4.89
CA ASN A 132 17.96 -29.98 -4.97
C ASN A 132 18.25 -30.56 -6.38
N LEU A 133 18.29 -29.72 -7.43
CA LEU A 133 18.61 -30.14 -8.79
C LEU A 133 20.11 -30.04 -9.11
N ILE A 134 20.88 -29.40 -8.23
CA ILE A 134 22.33 -29.17 -8.39
C ILE A 134 23.13 -30.04 -7.38
N SER A 135 22.45 -30.68 -6.42
CA SER A 135 22.99 -31.70 -5.51
C SER A 135 22.84 -33.10 -6.08
#